data_AF-A0A645GWA7-F1
#
_entry.id   AF-A0A645GWA7-F1
#
_cell.length_a   1.000
_cell.length_b   1.000
_cell.length_c   1.000
_cell.angle_alpha   90.00
_cell.angle_beta   90.00
_cell.angle_gamma   90.00
#
_symmetry.space_group_name_H-M   'P 1'
#
loop_
_entity.id
_entity.type
_entity.pdbx_description
1 polymer ?
#
loop_
_entity_poly.entity_id
_entity_poly.type
_entity_poly.pdbx_seq_one_letter_code
_entity_poly.pdbx_strand_id
1 'polypeptide(L)' 'MPLENVVELINRMELNLESINNWKAGVARALKRYIADGTHAAGKCSSCGSDQVMYQEGCLTCKNCGSSKCG' A
#
# COMPACT_ATOMS: atom_id res chain seq x y z
N MET A 1 -12.24 4.82 -10.16
CA MET A 1 -10.92 4.24 -9.85
C MET A 1 -10.87 4.02 -8.34
N PRO A 2 -10.73 2.78 -7.85
CA PRO A 2 -10.59 2.49 -6.43
C PRO A 2 -9.38 3.21 -5.81
N LEU A 3 -9.46 3.58 -4.53
CA LEU A 3 -8.44 4.41 -3.87
C LEU A 3 -7.09 3.67 -3.77
N GLU A 4 -7.11 2.37 -3.56
CA GLU A 4 -5.96 1.48 -3.58
C GLU A 4 -5.20 1.55 -4.91
N ASN A 5 -5.91 1.67 -6.03
CA ASN A 5 -5.30 1.82 -7.35
C ASN A 5 -4.66 3.21 -7.53
N VAL A 6 -5.24 4.26 -6.92
CA VAL A 6 -4.64 5.61 -6.89
C VAL A 6 -3.35 5.60 -6.09
N VAL A 7 -3.34 4.94 -4.93
CA VAL A 7 -2.13 4.78 -4.11
C VAL A 7 -1.05 4.02 -4.86
N GLU A 8 -1.42 2.95 -5.57
CA GLU A 8 -0.48 2.19 -6.40
C GLU A 8 0.10 3.05 -7.53
N LEU A 9 -0.75 3.82 -8.22
CA LEU A 9 -0.33 4.73 -9.28
C LEU A 9 0.70 5.75 -8.77
N ILE A 10 0.43 6.40 -7.63
CA ILE A 10 1.35 7.37 -7.01
C ILE A 10 2.69 6.73 -6.65
N ASN A 11 2.68 5.49 -6.13
CA ASN A 11 3.91 4.78 -5.79
C ASN A 11 4.78 4.46 -7.02
N ARG A 12 4.14 4.19 -8.18
CA ARG A 12 4.83 3.87 -9.44
C ARG A 12 5.37 5.09 -10.19
N MET A 13 5.02 6.32 -9.79
CA MET A 13 5.54 7.53 -10.45
C MET A 13 7.04 7.68 -10.19
N GLU A 14 7.87 7.65 -11.23
CA GLU A 14 9.30 7.97 -11.12
C GLU A 14 9.53 9.42 -11.54
N LEU A 15 10.10 10.22 -10.62
CA LEU A 15 10.23 11.67 -10.79
C LEU A 15 11.70 12.05 -10.62
N ASN A 16 12.17 12.99 -11.45
CA ASN A 16 13.59 13.33 -11.61
C ASN A 16 14.25 13.98 -10.38
N LEU A 17 13.45 14.36 -9.37
CA LEU A 17 13.92 15.04 -8.17
C LEU A 17 13.61 14.19 -6.92
N GLU A 18 14.62 13.95 -6.09
CA GLU A 18 14.50 13.17 -4.85
C GLU A 18 13.44 13.75 -3.91
N SER A 19 13.36 15.08 -3.78
CA SER A 19 12.37 15.77 -2.96
C SER A 19 10.92 15.40 -3.34
N ILE A 20 10.67 15.21 -4.64
CA ILE A 20 9.34 14.83 -5.14
C ILE A 20 9.06 13.34 -4.85
N ASN A 21 10.08 12.48 -4.86
CA ASN A 21 9.94 11.09 -4.45
C ASN A 21 9.65 10.94 -2.94
N ASN A 22 10.19 11.82 -2.10
CA ASN A 22 9.81 11.88 -0.68
C ASN A 22 8.37 12.37 -0.50
N TRP A 23 7.96 13.37 -1.28
CA TRP A 23 6.59 13.86 -1.28
C TRP A 23 5.58 12.78 -1.71
N LYS A 24 5.80 12.07 -2.82
CA LYS A 24 4.86 11.02 -3.28
C LYS A 24 4.71 9.90 -2.24
N ALA A 25 5.78 9.53 -1.55
CA ALA A 25 5.74 8.55 -0.46
C ALA A 25 4.94 9.06 0.76
N GLY A 26 5.00 10.36 1.04
CA GLY A 26 4.14 11.01 2.05
C GLY A 26 2.66 10.96 1.66
N VAL A 27 2.34 11.29 0.41
CA VAL A 27 0.96 11.26 -0.11
C VAL A 27 0.39 9.85 -0.07
N ALA A 28 1.14 8.85 -0.55
CA ALA A 28 0.71 7.45 -0.51
C ALA A 28 0.38 6.98 0.91
N ARG A 29 1.21 7.33 1.90
CA ARG A 29 0.97 7.03 3.32
C ARG A 29 -0.31 7.67 3.87
N ALA A 30 -0.55 8.93 3.54
CA ALA A 30 -1.75 9.63 3.98
C ALA A 30 -3.01 8.99 3.41
N LEU A 31 -2.99 8.62 2.13
CA LEU A 31 -4.15 8.03 1.43
C LEU A 31 -4.47 6.61 1.88
N LYS A 32 -3.48 5.78 2.23
CA LYS A 32 -3.71 4.40 2.71
C LYS A 32 -4.66 4.32 3.90
N ARG A 33 -4.70 5.34 4.76
CA ARG A 33 -5.59 5.42 5.93
C ARG A 33 -7.08 5.56 5.58
N TYR A 34 -7.39 5.93 4.34
CA TYR A 34 -8.77 6.10 3.86
C TYR A 34 -9.25 4.90 3.04
N ILE A 35 -8.40 3.89 2.85
CA ILE A 35 -8.82 2.61 2.26
C ILE A 35 -9.54 1.84 3.35
N ALA A 36 -10.74 1.35 3.04
CA ALA A 36 -11.55 0.61 4.01
C ALA A 36 -10.86 -0.68 4.45
N ASP A 37 -10.95 -1.00 5.74
CA ASP A 37 -10.43 -2.25 6.27
C ASP A 37 -11.08 -3.46 5.59
N GLY A 38 -10.27 -4.49 5.33
CA GLY A 38 -10.67 -5.68 4.59
C GLY A 38 -10.61 -5.52 3.06
N THR A 39 -10.26 -4.34 2.53
CA THR A 39 -10.01 -4.18 1.08
C THR A 39 -8.85 -5.07 0.67
N HIS A 40 -9.06 -5.93 -0.33
CA HIS A 40 -8.04 -6.84 -0.83
C HIS A 40 -6.95 -6.07 -1.58
N ALA A 41 -5.68 -6.30 -1.25
CA ALA A 41 -4.57 -5.64 -1.92
C ALA A 41 -4.08 -6.49 -3.10
N ALA A 42 -3.77 -5.84 -4.23
CA ALA A 42 -3.16 -6.55 -5.34
C ALA A 42 -1.73 -7.02 -4.98
N GLY A 43 -1.42 -8.27 -5.29
CA GLY A 43 -0.08 -8.85 -5.12
C GLY A 43 0.00 -9.96 -4.08
N LYS A 44 1.22 -10.32 -3.71
CA LYS A 44 1.53 -11.39 -2.77
C LYS A 44 2.29 -10.84 -1.57
N CYS A 45 2.07 -11.46 -0.42
CA CYS A 45 2.82 -11.22 0.80
C CYS A 45 4.31 -11.51 0.54
N SER A 46 5.16 -10.53 0.84
CA SER A 46 6.61 -10.67 0.71
C SER A 46 7.23 -11.67 1.69
N SER A 47 6.54 -11.98 2.80
CA SER A 47 7.06 -12.87 3.84
C SER A 47 6.73 -14.33 3.62
N CYS A 48 5.57 -14.66 3.02
CA CYS A 48 5.13 -16.05 2.86
C CYS A 48 4.56 -16.40 1.47
N GLY A 49 4.49 -15.43 0.54
CA GLY A 49 4.01 -15.64 -0.82
C GLY A 49 2.49 -15.81 -0.97
N SER A 50 1.72 -15.75 0.12
CA SER A 50 0.25 -15.79 0.09
C SER A 50 -0.34 -14.59 -0.65
N ASP A 51 -1.46 -14.79 -1.33
CA ASP A 51 -2.28 -13.73 -1.94
C ASP A 51 -3.30 -13.11 -0.97
N GLN A 52 -3.38 -13.60 0.27
CA GLN A 52 -4.31 -13.13 1.30
C GLN A 52 -3.79 -11.86 1.98
N VAL A 53 -3.52 -10.81 1.19
CA VAL A 53 -3.07 -9.51 1.67
C VAL A 53 -4.24 -8.52 1.58
N MET A 54 -4.50 -7.82 2.68
CA MET A 54 -5.59 -6.84 2.77
C MET A 54 -5.16 -5.57 3.49
N TYR A 55 -5.86 -4.48 3.25
CA TYR A 55 -5.70 -3.25 4.03
C TYR A 55 -6.37 -3.41 5.40
N GLN A 56 -5.64 -3.13 6.47
CA GLN A 56 -6.14 -3.06 7.84
C GLN A 56 -5.40 -1.95 8.60
N GLU A 57 -6.16 -1.04 9.23
CA GLU A 57 -5.65 0.07 10.04
C GLU A 57 -4.63 0.94 9.27
N GLY A 58 -4.81 1.08 7.96
CA GLY A 58 -3.92 1.82 7.08
C GLY A 58 -2.63 1.10 6.68
N CYS A 59 -2.49 -0.19 6.99
CA CYS A 59 -1.34 -1.03 6.61
C CYS A 59 -1.77 -2.21 5.72
N LEU A 60 -0.80 -2.78 4.99
CA LEU A 60 -1.00 -4.03 4.26
C LEU A 60 -0.72 -5.22 5.19
N THR A 61 -1.75 -6.00 5.50
CA THR A 61 -1.68 -7.14 6.43
C THR A 61 -1.92 -8.45 5.70
N CYS A 62 -1.06 -9.45 5.92
CA CYS A 62 -1.23 -10.81 5.43
C CYS A 62 -2.05 -11.64 6.40
N LYS A 63 -3.19 -12.19 5.97
CA LYS A 63 -4.06 -13.04 6.79
C LYS A 63 -3.39 -14.37 7.18
N ASN A 64 -2.49 -14.88 6.35
CA ASN A 64 -1.93 -16.23 6.53
C ASN A 64 -0.75 -16.27 7.49
N CYS A 65 0.10 -15.24 7.52
CA CYS A 65 1.30 -15.21 8.36
C CYS A 65 1.38 -14.01 9.32
N GLY A 66 0.37 -13.13 9.32
CA GLY A 66 0.30 -11.97 10.22
C GLY A 66 1.31 -10.85 9.93
N SER A 67 2.11 -10.94 8.86
CA SER A 67 3.04 -9.87 8.50
C SER A 67 2.26 -8.61 8.10
N SER A 68 2.69 -7.45 8.62
CA SER A 68 2.13 -6.16 8.26
C SER A 68 3.20 -5.23 7.69
N LYS A 69 2.86 -4.49 6.63
CA LYS A 69 3.70 -3.45 6.05
C LYS A 69 2.97 -2.11 6.16
N CYS A 70 3.44 -1.30 7.10
CA CYS A 70 3.02 0.08 7.30
C CYS A 70 4.06 1.03 6.68
N GLY A 71 3.61 2.08 6.01
CA GLY A 71 4.49 3.06 5.36
C GLY A 71 4.37 3.12 3.85
#